data_AF-A0A2V5I9L2-F1
#
_entry.id   AF-A0A2V5I9L2-F1
#
_cell.length_a   1.000
_cell.length_b   1.000
_cell.length_c   1.000
_cell.angle_alpha   90.00
_cell.angle_beta   90.00
_cell.angle_gamma   90.00
#
_symmetry.space_group_name_H-M   'P 1'
#
loop_
_entity.id
_entity.type
_entity.pdbx_description
1 polymer ?
#
loop_
_entity_poly.entity_id
_entity_poly.type
_entity_poly.pdbx_seq_one_letter_code
_entity_poly.pdbx_strand_id
1 'polypeptide(L)'
;MGFSKFRYLPAELRIHIWEDSLPQKLGRPIYRWREGCWQLSPCDPNTGAGQPKLEFRHTLLHNIRIDLPQFLVDQEARAIALRWLQRQGATITVDPAQQPLTVARVFNPMHDALYVCSGASEDYLNFILEPHERLEELDGRSVTTIPPAVRHIALARELFVNSAGLFHDIFHHFRHIQTVYVMEDVPPELDQQTRDKLQDWWELERTTGVSISWDFTRDRFTRPLSEAADDQRLWGLLNRASVGLRREFSPELQAVFEVYPVVAVRRGAQTPSLAE
;
A
#
# COMPACT_ATOMS: atom_id res chain seq x y z
N MET A 1 -25.52 24.51 9.97
CA MET A 1 -26.94 24.15 10.20
C MET A 1 -26.98 22.99 11.20
N GLY A 2 -27.79 23.06 12.25
CA GLY A 2 -27.80 22.04 13.32
C GLY A 2 -28.74 20.86 13.01
N PHE A 3 -28.28 19.63 13.26
CA PHE A 3 -29.05 18.37 13.20
C PHE A 3 -30.07 18.26 14.35
N SER A 4 -30.86 19.30 14.63
CA SER A 4 -31.74 19.35 15.81
C SER A 4 -32.85 18.30 15.79
N LYS A 5 -33.36 17.96 14.60
CA LYS A 5 -34.44 16.97 14.46
C LYS A 5 -33.98 15.51 14.61
N PHE A 6 -32.69 15.25 14.43
CA PHE A 6 -32.13 13.90 14.49
C PHE A 6 -32.35 13.26 15.86
N ARG A 7 -32.27 14.06 16.92
CA ARG A 7 -32.47 13.60 18.31
C ARG A 7 -33.88 13.07 18.61
N TYR A 8 -34.87 13.37 17.77
CA TYR A 8 -36.24 12.87 17.95
C TYR A 8 -36.46 11.49 17.33
N LEU A 9 -35.47 10.96 16.60
CA LEU A 9 -35.53 9.58 16.12
C LEU A 9 -35.32 8.60 17.29
N PRO A 10 -36.04 7.46 17.28
CA PRO A 10 -35.71 6.30 18.12
C PRO A 10 -34.22 5.98 18.09
N ALA A 11 -33.67 5.52 19.21
CA ALA A 11 -32.24 5.28 19.35
C ALA A 11 -31.71 4.26 18.33
N GLU A 12 -32.51 3.24 18.02
CA GLU A 12 -32.22 2.20 17.03
C GLU A 12 -32.01 2.81 15.64
N LEU A 13 -32.88 3.74 15.24
CA LEU A 13 -32.77 4.43 13.95
C LEU A 13 -31.56 5.36 13.89
N ARG A 14 -31.25 6.06 15.00
CA ARG A 14 -30.06 6.92 15.06
C ARG A 14 -28.77 6.11 14.94
N ILE A 15 -28.69 4.98 15.64
CA ILE A 15 -27.55 4.06 15.56
C ILE A 15 -27.40 3.52 14.14
N HIS A 16 -28.47 3.04 13.52
CA HIS A 16 -28.42 2.53 12.15
C HIS A 16 -27.95 3.60 11.15
N ILE A 17 -28.47 4.83 11.25
CA ILE A 17 -28.03 5.93 10.37
C ILE A 17 -26.53 6.20 10.56
N TRP A 18 -26.02 6.18 11.80
CA TRP A 18 -24.60 6.38 12.04
C TRP A 18 -23.75 5.23 11.50
N GLU A 19 -24.15 3.98 11.71
CA GLU A 19 -23.45 2.81 11.17
C GLU A 19 -23.43 2.82 9.64
N ASP A 20 -24.54 3.16 8.98
CA ASP A 20 -24.66 3.23 7.52
C ASP A 20 -23.94 4.44 6.93
N SER A 21 -23.74 5.50 7.72
CA SER A 21 -22.97 6.68 7.27
C SER A 21 -21.46 6.45 7.24
N LEU A 22 -20.97 5.41 7.91
CA LEU A 22 -19.55 5.06 7.93
C LEU A 22 -19.17 4.28 6.65
N PRO A 23 -17.91 4.35 6.21
CA PRO A 23 -17.46 3.51 5.10
C PRO A 23 -17.63 2.02 5.46
N GLN A 24 -18.29 1.23 4.62
CA GLN A 24 -18.64 -0.16 4.94
C GLN A 24 -17.42 -1.01 5.32
N LYS A 25 -16.35 -0.94 4.52
CA LYS A 25 -15.02 -1.50 4.79
C LYS A 25 -13.98 -0.66 4.07
N LEU A 26 -12.78 -0.60 4.63
CA LEU A 26 -11.62 -0.16 3.86
C LEU A 26 -11.40 -1.20 2.76
N GLY A 27 -11.24 -0.73 1.52
CA GLY A 27 -10.89 -1.56 0.37
C GLY A 27 -9.45 -2.02 0.49
N ARG A 28 -8.60 -1.71 -0.49
CA ARG A 28 -7.16 -1.93 -0.35
C ARG A 28 -6.43 -0.58 -0.38
N PRO A 29 -6.09 -0.02 0.79
CA PRO A 29 -5.43 1.27 0.83
C PRO A 29 -4.04 1.22 0.20
N ILE A 30 -3.66 2.32 -0.42
CA ILE A 30 -2.36 2.51 -1.07
C ILE A 30 -1.46 3.31 -0.14
N TYR A 31 -0.26 2.79 0.11
CA TYR A 31 0.77 3.50 0.87
C TYR A 31 1.98 3.76 0.00
N ARG A 32 2.36 5.02 -0.14
CA ARG A 32 3.53 5.38 -0.94
C ARG A 32 4.80 4.91 -0.23
N TRP A 33 5.66 4.21 -0.96
CA TRP A 33 7.02 3.93 -0.51
C TRP A 33 7.80 5.24 -0.36
N ARG A 34 8.75 5.23 0.57
CA ARG A 34 9.72 6.28 0.75
C ARG A 34 11.03 5.69 1.21
N GLU A 35 12.10 6.40 0.88
CA GLU A 35 13.43 6.11 1.41
C GLU A 35 13.47 6.30 2.94
N GLY A 36 14.35 5.57 3.60
CA GLY A 36 14.58 5.55 5.04
C GLY A 36 13.76 4.48 5.78
N CYS A 37 13.05 3.61 5.05
CA CYS A 37 12.29 2.52 5.64
C CYS A 37 13.17 1.31 5.96
N TRP A 38 14.31 1.17 5.30
CA TRP A 38 15.27 0.11 5.62
C TRP A 38 16.14 0.55 6.80
N GLN A 39 16.07 -0.20 7.90
CA GLN A 39 16.84 0.09 9.10
C GLN A 39 17.74 -1.07 9.48
N LEU A 40 18.91 -0.71 9.97
CA LEU A 40 19.82 -1.62 10.64
C LEU A 40 19.43 -1.71 12.11
N SER A 41 18.86 -2.83 12.51
CA SER A 41 18.63 -3.14 13.91
C SER A 41 19.98 -3.47 14.57
N PRO A 42 20.39 -2.75 15.63
CA PRO A 42 21.64 -3.02 16.31
C PRO A 42 21.62 -4.40 16.95
N CYS A 43 22.80 -5.03 17.07
CA CYS A 43 22.96 -6.25 17.87
C CYS A 43 22.44 -6.01 19.29
N ASP A 44 21.81 -7.01 19.90
CA ASP A 44 21.36 -6.90 21.29
C ASP A 44 22.58 -6.60 22.19
N PRO A 45 22.63 -5.41 22.82
CA PRO A 45 23.78 -5.01 23.62
C PRO A 45 23.93 -5.84 24.90
N ASN A 46 22.87 -6.51 25.36
CA ASN A 46 22.90 -7.29 26.61
C ASN A 46 23.51 -8.68 26.44
N THR A 47 23.46 -9.24 25.23
CA THR A 47 23.97 -10.60 24.96
C THR A 47 25.21 -10.59 24.07
N GLY A 48 25.47 -9.50 23.34
CA GLY A 48 26.59 -9.42 22.39
C GLY A 48 26.51 -10.48 21.27
N ALA A 49 25.38 -11.17 21.18
CA ALA A 49 25.15 -12.31 20.32
C ALA A 49 24.09 -11.94 19.28
N GLY A 50 24.46 -12.07 18.02
CA GLY A 50 23.57 -11.82 16.89
C GLY A 50 24.25 -10.95 15.84
N GLN A 51 24.08 -11.33 14.58
CA GLN A 51 24.46 -10.46 13.48
C GLN A 51 23.51 -9.26 13.43
N PRO A 52 23.99 -8.06 13.04
CA PRO A 52 23.10 -6.95 12.71
C PRO A 52 22.05 -7.42 11.70
N LYS A 53 20.84 -6.88 11.83
CA LYS A 53 19.72 -7.24 10.96
C LYS A 53 19.33 -6.06 10.11
N LEU A 54 19.23 -6.27 8.81
CA LEU A 54 18.64 -5.30 7.91
C LEU A 54 17.15 -5.63 7.76
N GLU A 55 16.29 -4.69 8.17
CA GLU A 55 14.85 -4.89 8.24
C GLU A 55 14.10 -3.73 7.59
N PHE A 56 13.09 -4.03 6.77
CA PHE A 56 12.16 -3.03 6.29
C PHE A 56 11.12 -2.69 7.36
N ARG A 57 11.27 -1.52 7.97
CA ARG A 57 10.37 -1.02 9.01
C ARG A 57 9.21 -0.24 8.39
N HIS A 58 8.18 -0.99 8.00
CA HIS A 58 6.95 -0.46 7.42
C HIS A 58 6.20 0.54 8.33
N THR A 59 6.49 0.58 9.63
CA THR A 59 5.93 1.58 10.57
C THR A 59 6.46 3.00 10.35
N LEU A 60 7.51 3.16 9.53
CA LEU A 60 8.09 4.45 9.13
C LEU A 60 7.40 5.06 7.89
N LEU A 61 6.53 4.29 7.23
CA LEU A 61 5.69 4.82 6.15
C LEU A 61 4.75 5.90 6.70
N HIS A 62 4.40 6.86 5.84
CA HIS A 62 3.39 7.84 6.19
C HIS A 62 2.04 7.17 6.42
N ASN A 63 1.36 7.55 7.50
CA ASN A 63 0.04 7.00 7.80
C ASN A 63 -1.00 7.63 6.87
N ILE A 64 -2.09 6.90 6.62
CA ILE A 64 -3.23 7.45 5.87
C ILE A 64 -4.09 8.27 6.82
N ARG A 65 -4.44 9.49 6.41
CA ARG A 65 -5.50 10.27 7.06
C ARG A 65 -6.86 9.69 6.70
N ILE A 66 -7.65 9.36 7.71
CA ILE A 66 -9.05 8.96 7.52
C ILE A 66 -9.94 10.11 8.00
N ASP A 67 -10.65 10.72 7.06
CA ASP A 67 -11.65 11.73 7.38
C ASP A 67 -12.95 11.05 7.80
N LEU A 68 -13.26 11.12 9.10
CA LEU A 68 -14.51 10.62 9.68
C LEU A 68 -15.29 11.76 10.34
N PRO A 69 -16.16 12.45 9.58
CA PRO A 69 -16.96 13.55 10.12
C PRO A 69 -17.79 13.15 11.34
N GLN A 70 -18.27 11.90 11.40
CA GLN A 70 -19.05 11.33 12.51
C GLN A 70 -18.35 11.48 13.86
N PHE A 71 -17.01 11.50 13.87
CA PHE A 71 -16.21 11.67 15.08
C PHE A 71 -16.44 13.04 15.75
N LEU A 72 -16.84 14.04 14.98
CA LEU A 72 -16.97 15.44 15.40
C LEU A 72 -18.42 15.87 15.65
N VAL A 73 -19.42 15.02 15.36
CA VAL A 73 -20.85 15.40 15.42
C VAL A 73 -21.38 15.42 16.86
N ASP A 74 -21.47 14.26 17.50
CA ASP A 74 -21.94 14.12 18.88
C ASP A 74 -21.31 12.88 19.55
N GLN A 75 -21.67 12.62 20.82
CA GLN A 75 -21.11 11.49 21.58
C GLN A 75 -21.51 10.12 21.02
N GLU A 76 -22.71 10.00 20.45
CA GLU A 76 -23.23 8.74 19.92
C GLU A 76 -22.53 8.39 18.61
N ALA A 77 -22.49 9.35 17.67
CA ALA A 77 -21.76 9.24 16.41
C ALA A 77 -20.27 8.95 16.67
N ARG A 78 -19.65 9.63 17.65
CA ARG A 78 -18.26 9.38 18.04
C ARG A 78 -18.06 7.97 18.58
N ALA A 79 -18.94 7.47 19.44
CA ALA A 79 -18.82 6.11 19.97
C ALA A 79 -18.89 5.05 18.86
N ILE A 80 -19.77 5.25 17.87
CA ILE A 80 -19.90 4.34 16.73
C ILE A 80 -18.66 4.43 15.82
N ALA A 81 -18.19 5.64 15.51
CA ALA A 81 -16.97 5.85 14.73
C ALA A 81 -15.73 5.25 15.40
N LEU A 82 -15.60 5.37 16.73
CA LEU A 82 -14.52 4.75 17.51
C LEU A 82 -14.50 3.24 17.38
N ARG A 83 -15.67 2.59 17.51
CA ARG A 83 -15.80 1.14 17.33
C ARG A 83 -15.45 0.72 15.91
N TRP A 84 -15.86 1.49 14.92
CA TRP A 84 -15.50 1.23 13.53
C TRP A 84 -13.99 1.32 13.32
N LEU A 85 -13.33 2.37 13.83
CA LEU A 85 -11.87 2.54 13.72
C LEU A 85 -11.07 1.40 14.33
N GLN A 86 -11.49 0.94 15.50
CA GLN A 86 -10.88 -0.22 16.17
C GLN A 86 -10.97 -1.48 15.30
N ARG A 87 -12.11 -1.72 14.64
CA ARG A 87 -12.27 -2.85 13.71
C ARG A 87 -11.37 -2.75 12.48
N GLN A 88 -11.04 -1.53 12.04
CA GLN A 88 -10.15 -1.30 10.89
C GLN A 88 -8.65 -1.30 11.24
N GLY A 89 -8.30 -1.44 12.53
CA GLY A 89 -6.91 -1.33 13.00
C GLY A 89 -6.33 0.08 12.91
N ALA A 90 -7.19 1.11 12.90
CA ALA A 90 -6.76 2.50 12.84
C ALA A 90 -6.45 3.04 14.25
N THR A 91 -5.53 4.00 14.33
CA THR A 91 -5.14 4.68 15.56
C THR A 91 -5.57 6.14 15.52
N ILE A 92 -5.90 6.70 16.68
CA ILE A 92 -6.27 8.11 16.78
C ILE A 92 -5.02 8.86 17.22
N THR A 93 -4.57 9.78 16.39
CA THR A 93 -3.42 10.62 16.68
C THR A 93 -3.90 12.04 16.88
N VAL A 94 -3.71 12.55 18.09
CA VAL A 94 -3.93 13.97 18.35
C VAL A 94 -2.60 14.65 18.06
N ASP A 95 -2.57 15.52 17.04
CA ASP A 95 -1.42 16.41 16.87
C ASP A 95 -1.45 17.44 18.02
N PRO A 96 -0.41 17.49 18.88
CA PRO A 96 -0.35 18.45 19.98
C PRO A 96 -0.26 19.91 19.50
N ALA A 97 0.23 20.13 18.27
CA ALA A 97 0.52 21.46 17.73
C ALA A 97 -0.60 22.02 16.86
N GLN A 98 -1.43 21.14 16.26
CA GLN A 98 -2.55 21.55 15.40
C GLN A 98 -3.82 20.80 15.78
N GLN A 99 -4.80 21.54 16.33
CA GLN A 99 -6.18 21.09 16.24
C GLN A 99 -6.58 21.16 14.77
N PRO A 100 -7.05 20.06 14.14
CA PRO A 100 -7.99 19.12 14.73
C PRO A 100 -7.47 17.69 14.99
N LEU A 101 -8.23 16.95 15.81
CA LEU A 101 -8.03 15.51 16.05
C LEU A 101 -8.01 14.76 14.72
N THR A 102 -6.88 14.10 14.42
CA THR A 102 -6.67 13.44 13.14
C THR A 102 -6.67 11.93 13.33
N VAL A 103 -7.49 11.25 12.56
CA VAL A 103 -7.54 9.79 12.60
C VAL A 103 -6.58 9.26 11.54
N ALA A 104 -5.69 8.37 11.97
CA ALA A 104 -4.63 7.85 11.12
C ALA A 104 -4.68 6.32 11.09
N ARG A 105 -4.36 5.72 9.94
CA ARG A 105 -4.21 4.28 9.83
C ARG A 105 -2.79 3.91 9.43
N VAL A 106 -2.21 3.00 10.21
CA VAL A 106 -0.88 2.44 9.96
C VAL A 106 -0.97 1.39 8.84
N PHE A 107 0.10 1.28 8.07
CA PHE A 107 0.23 0.27 7.02
C PHE A 107 0.17 -1.15 7.60
N ASN A 108 -0.67 -1.99 6.99
CA ASN A 108 -0.74 -3.42 7.23
C ASN A 108 -0.08 -4.18 6.06
N PRO A 109 1.12 -4.78 6.25
CA PRO A 109 1.87 -5.44 5.17
C PRO A 109 1.16 -6.66 4.56
N MET A 110 0.20 -7.23 5.27
CA MET A 110 -0.52 -8.43 4.86
C MET A 110 -1.74 -8.13 3.99
N HIS A 111 -2.16 -6.87 3.93
CA HIS A 111 -3.41 -6.46 3.28
C HIS A 111 -3.26 -5.21 2.42
N ASP A 112 -2.50 -4.22 2.85
CA ASP A 112 -2.39 -2.96 2.11
C ASP A 112 -1.36 -3.05 0.99
N ALA A 113 -1.46 -2.18 -0.01
CA ALA A 113 -0.53 -2.16 -1.13
C ALA A 113 0.54 -1.09 -0.93
N LEU A 114 1.81 -1.48 -1.06
CA LEU A 114 2.93 -0.55 -1.11
C LEU A 114 3.07 -0.02 -2.54
N TYR A 115 2.96 1.28 -2.76
CA TYR A 115 3.11 1.91 -4.07
C TYR A 115 4.52 2.43 -4.29
N VAL A 116 5.16 2.04 -5.38
CA VAL A 116 6.45 2.58 -5.83
C VAL A 116 6.24 3.53 -7.00
N CYS A 117 6.59 4.80 -6.80
CA CYS A 117 6.40 5.88 -7.77
C CYS A 117 7.22 5.68 -9.05
N SER A 118 6.64 5.99 -10.22
CA SER A 118 7.13 5.50 -11.50
C SER A 118 7.96 6.44 -12.37
N GLY A 119 7.91 7.77 -12.21
CA GLY A 119 8.38 8.62 -13.32
C GLY A 119 8.95 10.02 -13.08
N ALA A 120 8.73 10.67 -11.94
CA ALA A 120 9.29 12.01 -11.69
C ALA A 120 10.43 12.03 -10.67
N SER A 121 10.54 10.98 -9.86
CA SER A 121 11.49 10.84 -8.77
C SER A 121 12.39 9.63 -9.04
N GLU A 122 13.62 9.67 -8.56
CA GLU A 122 14.54 8.52 -8.51
C GLU A 122 14.02 7.40 -7.56
N ASP A 123 12.75 7.46 -7.13
CA ASP A 123 12.15 6.61 -6.11
C ASP A 123 12.19 5.12 -6.47
N TYR A 124 11.99 4.74 -7.74
CA TYR A 124 12.11 3.34 -8.14
C TYR A 124 13.55 2.82 -8.04
N LEU A 125 14.53 3.65 -8.43
CA LEU A 125 15.95 3.29 -8.29
C LEU A 125 16.32 3.21 -6.81
N ASN A 126 15.93 4.21 -6.01
CA ASN A 126 16.17 4.22 -4.57
C ASN A 126 15.45 3.05 -3.87
N PHE A 127 14.27 2.65 -4.34
CA PHE A 127 13.56 1.48 -3.82
C PHE A 127 14.37 0.19 -3.95
N ILE A 128 15.08 0.02 -5.07
CA ILE A 128 15.93 -1.14 -5.34
C ILE A 128 17.28 -1.00 -4.63
N LEU A 129 17.85 0.21 -4.60
CA LEU A 129 19.22 0.46 -4.14
C LEU A 129 19.33 0.64 -2.63
N GLU A 130 18.33 1.21 -1.95
CA GLU A 130 18.38 1.52 -0.52
C GLU A 130 18.83 0.31 0.34
N PRO A 131 18.34 -0.92 0.15
CA PRO A 131 18.84 -2.08 0.90
C PRO A 131 20.34 -2.33 0.70
N HIS A 132 20.84 -2.14 -0.52
CA HIS A 132 22.27 -2.33 -0.83
C HIS A 132 23.12 -1.22 -0.22
N GLU A 133 22.69 0.04 -0.34
CA GLU A 133 23.37 1.19 0.28
C GLU A 133 23.48 1.04 1.79
N ARG A 134 22.40 0.60 2.45
CA ARG A 134 22.40 0.30 3.89
C ARG A 134 23.34 -0.86 4.26
N LEU A 135 23.57 -1.82 3.37
CA LEU A 135 24.56 -2.89 3.58
C LEU A 135 25.98 -2.39 3.40
N GLU A 136 26.24 -1.49 2.46
CA GLU A 136 27.55 -0.90 2.23
C GLU A 136 28.04 -0.07 3.42
N GLU A 137 27.14 0.61 4.13
CA GLU A 137 27.43 1.35 5.37
C GLU A 137 28.05 0.48 6.48
N LEU A 138 27.93 -0.85 6.38
CA LEU A 138 28.40 -1.80 7.39
C LEU A 138 29.81 -2.35 7.12
N ASP A 139 30.50 -1.87 6.09
CA ASP A 139 31.93 -2.10 5.83
C ASP A 139 32.32 -3.60 5.92
N GLY A 140 31.54 -4.46 5.26
CA GLY A 140 31.80 -5.90 5.16
C GLY A 140 31.39 -6.75 6.37
N ARG A 141 30.69 -6.19 7.36
CA ARG A 141 30.11 -6.99 8.45
C ARG A 141 29.04 -7.94 7.92
N SER A 142 29.02 -9.16 8.45
CA SER A 142 27.95 -10.12 8.13
C SER A 142 26.63 -9.65 8.73
N VAL A 143 25.63 -9.48 7.87
CA VAL A 143 24.28 -8.99 8.20
C VAL A 143 23.28 -10.06 7.81
N THR A 144 22.27 -10.24 8.65
CA THR A 144 21.09 -11.01 8.28
C THR A 144 20.03 -10.07 7.71
N THR A 145 19.75 -10.16 6.42
CA THR A 145 18.61 -9.45 5.81
C THR A 145 17.33 -10.20 6.13
N ILE A 146 16.36 -9.52 6.73
CA ILE A 146 15.03 -10.06 7.01
C ILE A 146 14.08 -9.59 5.92
N PRO A 147 13.53 -10.51 5.11
CA PRO A 147 12.68 -10.11 4.01
C PRO A 147 11.36 -9.49 4.50
N PRO A 148 10.90 -8.39 3.88
CA PRO A 148 9.72 -7.67 4.33
C PRO A 148 8.47 -8.55 4.26
N ALA A 149 7.56 -8.41 5.22
CA ALA A 149 6.29 -9.13 5.24
C ALA A 149 5.27 -8.63 4.19
N VAL A 150 5.65 -7.66 3.36
CA VAL A 150 4.79 -7.01 2.36
C VAL A 150 4.35 -8.04 1.31
N ARG A 151 3.03 -8.21 1.16
CA ARG A 151 2.45 -9.17 0.20
C ARG A 151 1.95 -8.53 -1.09
N HIS A 152 1.76 -7.22 -1.08
CA HIS A 152 1.04 -6.51 -2.12
C HIS A 152 1.80 -5.25 -2.48
N ILE A 153 2.08 -5.09 -3.77
CA ILE A 153 2.75 -3.92 -4.33
C ILE A 153 1.90 -3.33 -5.45
N ALA A 154 1.87 -2.00 -5.55
CA ALA A 154 1.31 -1.28 -6.68
C ALA A 154 2.47 -0.63 -7.45
N LEU A 155 2.43 -0.75 -8.77
CA LEU A 155 3.43 -0.24 -9.69
C LEU A 155 2.71 0.44 -10.84
N ALA A 156 3.19 1.58 -11.29
CA ALA A 156 2.63 2.20 -12.48
C ALA A 156 3.04 1.44 -13.74
N ARG A 157 2.18 1.46 -14.75
CA ARG A 157 2.40 0.74 -16.01
C ARG A 157 3.69 1.16 -16.72
N GLU A 158 4.11 2.41 -16.58
CA GLU A 158 5.30 2.97 -17.23
C GLU A 158 6.58 2.25 -16.83
N LEU A 159 6.66 1.75 -15.57
CA LEU A 159 7.82 0.99 -15.09
C LEU A 159 8.04 -0.29 -15.92
N PHE A 160 6.96 -0.94 -16.36
CA PHE A 160 7.04 -2.17 -17.16
C PHE A 160 7.49 -1.92 -18.60
N VAL A 161 7.28 -0.71 -19.12
CA VAL A 161 7.73 -0.33 -20.47
C VAL A 161 9.25 -0.19 -20.49
N ASN A 162 9.80 0.43 -19.43
CA ASN A 162 11.18 0.87 -19.35
C ASN A 162 12.12 -0.18 -18.73
N SER A 163 11.62 -1.06 -17.86
CA SER A 163 12.46 -1.97 -17.07
C SER A 163 12.23 -3.45 -17.45
N ALA A 164 13.17 -4.02 -18.21
CA ALA A 164 13.24 -5.47 -18.37
C ALA A 164 13.75 -6.10 -17.07
N GLY A 165 13.18 -7.22 -16.65
CA GLY A 165 13.56 -7.87 -15.39
C GLY A 165 13.09 -7.16 -14.11
N LEU A 166 12.17 -6.20 -14.22
CA LEU A 166 11.57 -5.46 -13.09
C LEU A 166 11.22 -6.34 -11.88
N PHE A 167 10.65 -7.53 -12.11
CA PHE A 167 10.26 -8.42 -11.00
C PHE A 167 11.46 -9.04 -10.28
N HIS A 168 12.55 -9.31 -11.00
CA HIS A 168 13.79 -9.81 -10.38
C HIS A 168 14.33 -8.78 -9.39
N ASP A 169 14.41 -7.51 -9.79
CA ASP A 169 14.96 -6.44 -8.95
C ASP A 169 14.11 -6.21 -7.69
N ILE A 170 12.77 -6.20 -7.83
CA ILE A 170 11.86 -5.99 -6.70
C ILE A 170 11.89 -7.20 -5.74
N PHE A 171 11.85 -8.43 -6.28
CA PHE A 171 11.68 -9.63 -5.45
C PHE A 171 12.96 -10.07 -4.75
N HIS A 172 14.11 -9.54 -5.17
CA HIS A 172 15.38 -9.78 -4.51
C HIS A 172 15.32 -9.51 -2.99
N HIS A 173 14.71 -8.39 -2.60
CA HIS A 173 14.47 -8.06 -1.19
C HIS A 173 13.03 -8.38 -0.76
N PHE A 174 12.04 -8.21 -1.64
CA PHE A 174 10.61 -8.38 -1.31
C PHE A 174 10.04 -9.76 -1.73
N ARG A 175 10.72 -10.84 -1.32
CA ARG A 175 10.37 -12.23 -1.70
C ARG A 175 8.95 -12.71 -1.31
N HIS A 176 8.25 -11.98 -0.45
CA HIS A 176 6.92 -12.35 0.06
C HIS A 176 5.78 -11.71 -0.73
N ILE A 177 6.08 -10.95 -1.78
CA ILE A 177 5.06 -10.39 -2.67
C ILE A 177 4.31 -11.53 -3.38
N GLN A 178 2.99 -11.48 -3.28
CA GLN A 178 2.06 -12.43 -3.90
C GLN A 178 1.19 -11.75 -4.96
N THR A 179 1.01 -10.43 -4.87
CA THR A 179 0.16 -9.68 -5.80
C THR A 179 0.84 -8.39 -6.23
N VAL A 180 0.91 -8.19 -7.54
CA VAL A 180 1.30 -6.92 -8.15
C VAL A 180 0.07 -6.27 -8.76
N TYR A 181 -0.17 -5.02 -8.39
CA TYR A 181 -1.21 -4.19 -8.96
C TYR A 181 -0.59 -3.24 -9.96
N VAL A 182 -0.96 -3.36 -11.22
CA VAL A 182 -0.48 -2.48 -12.30
C VAL A 182 -1.48 -1.34 -12.44
N MET A 183 -1.05 -0.13 -12.06
CA MET A 183 -1.86 1.07 -12.22
C MET A 183 -1.76 1.56 -13.66
N GLU A 184 -2.91 1.58 -14.35
CA GLU A 184 -3.00 2.01 -15.75
C GLU A 184 -2.75 3.51 -15.91
N ASP A 185 -3.38 4.30 -15.04
CA ASP A 185 -3.21 5.75 -14.96
C ASP A 185 -2.99 6.13 -13.50
N VAL A 186 -1.83 6.73 -13.19
CA VAL A 186 -1.53 7.20 -11.84
C VAL A 186 -2.01 8.64 -11.66
N PRO A 187 -2.88 8.91 -10.66
CA PRO A 187 -3.29 10.27 -10.35
C PRO A 187 -2.07 11.13 -9.95
N PRO A 188 -1.88 12.34 -10.52
CA PRO A 188 -0.74 13.20 -10.19
C PRO A 188 -0.61 13.51 -8.70
N GLU A 189 -1.71 13.55 -7.96
CA GLU A 189 -1.75 13.80 -6.51
C GLU A 189 -1.22 12.61 -5.70
N LEU A 190 -1.36 11.38 -6.21
CA LEU A 190 -0.75 10.19 -5.59
C LEU A 190 0.78 10.20 -5.78
N ASP A 191 1.23 10.80 -6.88
CA ASP A 191 2.66 10.91 -7.21
C ASP A 191 3.40 12.06 -6.52
N GLN A 192 2.67 13.02 -5.94
CA GLN A 192 3.27 14.15 -5.24
C GLN A 192 3.73 13.77 -3.83
N GLN A 193 4.99 14.07 -3.51
CA GLN A 193 5.49 13.93 -2.14
C GLN A 193 4.76 14.89 -1.21
N THR A 194 4.13 14.34 -0.18
CA THR A 194 3.51 15.12 0.90
C THR A 194 4.58 15.51 1.92
N ARG A 195 4.67 16.80 2.26
CA ARG A 195 5.54 17.27 3.37
C ARG A 195 5.04 16.80 4.73
N ASP A 196 3.74 16.51 4.83
CA ASP A 196 3.12 16.01 6.04
C ASP A 196 3.41 14.53 6.25
N LYS A 197 3.44 14.12 7.52
CA LYS A 197 3.57 12.69 7.91
C LYS A 197 2.34 11.85 7.57
N LEU A 198 1.30 12.49 7.04
CA LEU A 198 0.04 11.90 6.67
C LEU A 198 -0.17 12.05 5.17
N GLN A 199 -0.58 10.96 4.54
CA GLN A 199 -0.98 10.95 3.14
C GLN A 199 -2.50 10.84 3.02
N ASP A 200 -3.03 11.27 1.88
CA ASP A 200 -4.44 11.10 1.58
C ASP A 200 -4.81 9.62 1.43
N TRP A 201 -6.08 9.32 1.68
CA TRP A 201 -6.59 7.97 1.54
C TRP A 201 -6.89 7.65 0.08
N TRP A 202 -6.01 6.85 -0.53
CA TRP A 202 -6.22 6.24 -1.84
C TRP A 202 -6.46 4.74 -1.70
N GLU A 203 -7.30 4.18 -2.55
CA GLU A 203 -7.58 2.75 -2.61
C GLU A 203 -7.44 2.21 -4.03
N LEU A 204 -7.05 0.94 -4.13
CA LEU A 204 -7.03 0.22 -5.40
C LEU A 204 -8.45 -0.24 -5.76
N GLU A 205 -8.86 0.07 -6.97
CA GLU A 205 -10.10 -0.40 -7.57
C GLU A 205 -9.79 -1.18 -8.85
N ARG A 206 -10.40 -2.37 -9.01
CA ARG A 206 -10.14 -3.22 -10.17
C ARG A 206 -10.78 -2.61 -11.41
N THR A 207 -10.00 -2.44 -12.48
CA THR A 207 -10.52 -1.97 -13.78
C THR A 207 -11.19 -3.11 -14.55
N THR A 208 -10.63 -4.32 -14.43
CA THR A 208 -11.16 -5.54 -15.05
C THR A 208 -11.22 -6.70 -14.05
N GLY A 209 -12.00 -7.73 -14.39
CA GLY A 209 -12.08 -8.97 -13.61
C GLY A 209 -10.96 -9.98 -13.93
N VAL A 210 -10.06 -9.68 -14.88
CA VAL A 210 -9.07 -10.64 -15.37
C VAL A 210 -7.79 -10.52 -14.54
N SER A 211 -7.44 -11.59 -13.83
CA SER A 211 -6.12 -11.75 -13.23
C SER A 211 -5.17 -12.44 -14.21
N ILE A 212 -3.91 -12.04 -14.19
CA ILE A 212 -2.84 -12.72 -14.91
C ILE A 212 -1.99 -13.44 -13.85
N SER A 213 -1.96 -14.77 -13.90
CA SER A 213 -1.22 -15.59 -12.93
C SER A 213 0.09 -16.08 -13.50
N TRP A 214 1.10 -16.19 -12.66
CA TRP A 214 2.35 -16.83 -13.02
C TRP A 214 2.24 -18.36 -12.93
N ASP A 215 2.54 -19.05 -14.03
CA ASP A 215 2.63 -20.49 -14.08
C ASP A 215 4.06 -20.91 -13.70
N PHE A 216 4.25 -21.30 -12.44
CA PHE A 216 5.54 -21.77 -11.92
C PHE A 216 6.08 -23.03 -12.62
N THR A 217 5.20 -23.82 -13.24
CA THR A 217 5.62 -25.03 -13.98
C THR A 217 6.16 -24.65 -15.36
N ARG A 218 5.52 -23.70 -16.03
CA ARG A 218 5.88 -23.25 -17.39
C ARG A 218 6.81 -22.02 -17.41
N ASP A 219 7.13 -21.48 -16.25
CA ASP A 219 8.01 -20.33 -16.04
C ASP A 219 7.60 -19.11 -16.87
N ARG A 220 6.28 -18.83 -16.88
CA ARG A 220 5.69 -17.75 -17.68
C ARG A 220 4.34 -17.32 -17.14
N PHE A 221 3.90 -16.13 -17.50
CA PHE A 221 2.53 -15.71 -17.24
C PHE A 221 1.53 -16.50 -18.09
N THR A 222 0.43 -16.91 -17.46
CA THR A 222 -0.72 -17.46 -18.16
C THR A 222 -1.26 -16.40 -19.13
N ARG A 223 -1.60 -16.85 -20.33
CA ARG A 223 -2.18 -15.95 -21.32
C ARG A 223 -3.60 -15.60 -20.87
N PRO A 224 -3.99 -14.32 -20.85
CA PRO A 224 -5.37 -13.95 -20.55
C PRO A 224 -6.32 -14.60 -21.57
N LEU A 225 -7.46 -15.09 -21.08
CA LEU A 225 -8.54 -15.64 -21.93
C LEU A 225 -9.22 -14.54 -22.76
N SER A 226 -9.12 -13.29 -22.29
CA SER A 226 -9.63 -12.11 -22.98
C SER A 226 -8.78 -11.79 -24.22
N GLU A 227 -9.45 -11.51 -25.32
CA GLU A 227 -8.82 -11.02 -26.56
C GLU A 227 -8.70 -9.48 -26.59
N ALA A 228 -9.03 -8.79 -25.49
CA ALA A 228 -8.90 -7.33 -25.42
C ALA A 228 -7.45 -6.91 -25.69
N ALA A 229 -7.28 -5.89 -26.54
CA ALA A 229 -5.96 -5.43 -26.98
C ALA A 229 -5.08 -4.97 -25.80
N ASP A 230 -5.68 -4.35 -24.79
CA ASP A 230 -4.96 -3.85 -23.62
C ASP A 230 -4.44 -4.99 -22.73
N ASP A 231 -5.22 -6.06 -22.56
CA ASP A 231 -4.80 -7.27 -21.83
C ASP A 231 -3.62 -7.95 -22.53
N GLN A 232 -3.64 -8.02 -23.87
CA GLN A 232 -2.53 -8.60 -24.64
C GLN A 232 -1.27 -7.73 -24.57
N ARG A 233 -1.41 -6.40 -24.58
CA ARG A 233 -0.28 -5.46 -24.38
C ARG A 233 0.32 -5.61 -23.00
N LEU A 234 -0.51 -5.63 -21.96
CA LEU A 234 -0.07 -5.83 -20.58
C LEU A 234 0.65 -7.18 -20.43
N TRP A 235 0.09 -8.27 -20.96
CA TRP A 235 0.75 -9.59 -20.94
C TRP A 235 2.13 -9.57 -21.61
N GLY A 236 2.29 -8.86 -22.74
CA GLY A 236 3.58 -8.66 -23.39
C GLY A 236 4.61 -7.93 -22.51
N LEU A 237 4.18 -6.87 -21.81
CA LEU A 237 5.01 -6.13 -20.85
C LEU A 237 5.42 -7.03 -19.67
N LEU A 238 4.48 -7.79 -19.12
CA LEU A 238 4.73 -8.70 -18.00
C LEU A 238 5.78 -9.77 -18.33
N ASN A 239 5.73 -10.34 -19.53
CA ASN A 239 6.75 -11.31 -19.96
C ASN A 239 8.16 -10.72 -20.07
N ARG A 240 8.28 -9.44 -20.46
CA ARG A 240 9.58 -8.73 -20.44
C ARG A 240 10.04 -8.43 -19.02
N ALA A 241 9.11 -8.05 -18.15
CA ALA A 241 9.38 -7.76 -16.74
C ALA A 241 9.76 -9.02 -15.94
N SER A 242 9.35 -10.22 -16.38
CA SER A 242 9.65 -11.49 -15.72
C SER A 242 11.01 -12.11 -16.06
N VAL A 243 11.84 -11.46 -16.88
CA VAL A 243 13.19 -11.96 -17.14
C VAL A 243 13.96 -12.08 -15.82
N GLY A 244 14.50 -13.26 -15.52
CA GLY A 244 15.23 -13.52 -14.27
C GLY A 244 14.36 -13.88 -13.07
N LEU A 245 13.04 -13.75 -13.17
CA LEU A 245 12.09 -13.95 -12.06
C LEU A 245 12.21 -15.31 -11.37
N ARG A 246 12.50 -16.38 -12.14
CA ARG A 246 12.68 -17.74 -11.61
C ARG A 246 13.74 -17.83 -10.50
N ARG A 247 14.77 -16.98 -10.54
CA ARG A 247 15.88 -17.01 -9.58
C ARG A 247 15.46 -16.57 -8.19
N GLU A 248 14.42 -15.74 -8.11
CA GLU A 248 13.96 -15.14 -6.85
C GLU A 248 12.95 -16.01 -6.09
N PHE A 249 12.33 -16.99 -6.76
CA PHE A 249 11.34 -17.86 -6.14
C PHE A 249 11.97 -19.18 -5.66
N SER A 250 12.04 -19.36 -4.33
CA SER A 250 12.31 -20.67 -3.75
C SER A 250 11.10 -21.61 -3.93
N PRO A 251 11.30 -22.91 -4.24
CA PRO A 251 10.21 -23.89 -4.42
C PRO A 251 9.23 -23.96 -3.25
N GLU A 252 9.69 -23.62 -2.05
CA GLU A 252 8.93 -23.70 -0.79
C GLU A 252 8.01 -22.50 -0.54
N LEU A 253 8.23 -21.37 -1.22
CA LEU A 253 7.43 -20.14 -1.09
C LEU A 253 6.26 -20.08 -2.10
N GLN A 254 6.13 -21.11 -2.94
CA GLN A 254 5.28 -21.12 -4.13
C GLN A 254 3.88 -21.65 -3.83
N ALA A 255 2.89 -20.76 -3.89
CA ALA A 255 1.50 -21.18 -4.09
C ALA A 255 0.81 -20.31 -5.15
N VAL A 256 1.00 -18.98 -5.10
CA VAL A 256 0.25 -18.03 -5.95
C VAL A 256 1.08 -16.76 -6.17
N PHE A 257 1.25 -16.35 -7.44
CA PHE A 257 1.69 -15.00 -7.82
C PHE A 257 0.76 -14.46 -8.92
N GLU A 258 0.12 -13.34 -8.64
CA GLU A 258 -0.92 -12.75 -9.49
C GLU A 258 -0.66 -11.28 -9.80
N VAL A 259 -1.08 -10.88 -10.98
CA VAL A 259 -1.02 -9.51 -11.45
C VAL A 259 -2.42 -9.03 -11.83
N TYR A 260 -2.76 -7.82 -11.38
CA TYR A 260 -4.06 -7.20 -11.61
C TYR A 260 -3.91 -5.80 -12.19
N PRO A 261 -4.55 -5.47 -13.32
CA PRO A 261 -4.72 -4.08 -13.73
C PRO A 261 -5.73 -3.38 -12.80
N VAL A 262 -5.42 -2.16 -12.39
CA VAL A 262 -6.23 -1.39 -11.43
C VAL A 262 -6.12 0.11 -11.70
N VAL A 263 -7.01 0.86 -11.04
CA VAL A 263 -6.94 2.32 -10.90
C VAL A 263 -6.88 2.70 -9.43
N ALA A 264 -6.27 3.85 -9.13
CA ALA A 264 -6.29 4.44 -7.80
C ALA A 264 -7.48 5.39 -7.65
N VAL A 265 -8.25 5.22 -6.57
CA VAL A 265 -9.42 6.06 -6.28
C VAL A 265 -9.23 6.74 -4.93
N ARG A 266 -9.42 8.06 -4.90
CA ARG A 266 -9.35 8.83 -3.66
C ARG A 266 -10.61 8.60 -2.84
N ARG A 267 -10.45 8.32 -1.55
CA ARG A 267 -11.51 8.21 -0.56
C ARG A 267 -11.37 9.33 0.46
N GLY A 268 -12.48 9.79 1.03
CA GLY A 268 -12.47 10.75 2.15
C GLY A 268 -12.37 12.24 1.80
N ALA A 269 -11.98 12.62 0.58
CA ALA A 269 -12.11 14.01 0.15
C ALA A 269 -13.53 14.27 -0.38
N GLN A 270 -14.24 15.22 0.24
CA GLN A 270 -15.38 15.86 -0.44
C GLN A 270 -14.85 16.43 -1.75
N THR A 271 -15.36 15.96 -2.87
CA THR A 271 -15.29 16.68 -4.13
C THR A 271 -15.73 18.11 -3.84
N PRO A 272 -14.96 19.17 -4.17
CA PRO A 272 -15.59 20.47 -4.33
C PRO A 272 -16.60 20.26 -5.47
N SER A 273 -17.87 20.18 -5.10
CA SER A 273 -18.97 20.30 -6.04
C SER A 273 -18.73 21.56 -6.84
N LEU A 274 -18.26 21.42 -8.07
CA LEU A 274 -18.40 22.46 -9.08
C LEU A 274 -19.90 22.61 -9.32
N ALA A 275 -20.50 23.48 -8.53
CA ALA A 275 -21.75 24.11 -8.89
C ALA A 275 -21.40 25.21 -9.89
N GLU A 276 -21.66 24.94 -11.16
CA GLU A 276 -22.10 25.96 -12.12
C GLU A 276 -23.54 25.63 -12.53
#